data_AF-A0AAX3X7X0-F1
#
_entry.id   AF-A0AAX3X7X0-F1
#
_cell.length_a   1.000
_cell.length_b   1.000
_cell.length_c   1.000
_cell.angle_alpha   90.00
_cell.angle_beta   90.00
_cell.angle_gamma   90.00
#
_symmetry.space_group_name_H-M   'P 1'
#
loop_
_entity.id
_entity.type
_entity.pdbx_description
1 polymer ?
#
loop_
_entity_poly.entity_id
_entity_poly.type
_entity_poly.pdbx_seq_one_letter_code
_entity_poly.pdbx_strand_id
1 'polypeptide(L)'
;MWLKLGRSKPKSLADELRSLSKVKQTEEKAEKKKEKAEMKELAKNEAPIMFDYLKQEFVISAKKGRDYWICNSDYFKKIMVRNSLHSDADYLYKEVKKICKRNKIRTYSIVEWDEHTTYKFYWN
;
A
#
# COMPACT_ATOMS: atom_id res chain seq x y z
N MET A 1 38.15 46.88 28.75
CA MET A 1 37.72 45.90 27.73
C MET A 1 36.59 45.09 28.35
N TRP A 2 35.32 45.40 28.02
CA TRP A 2 34.16 44.78 28.67
C TRP A 2 33.78 43.49 27.94
N LEU A 3 34.01 42.35 28.57
CA LEU A 3 33.53 41.04 28.11
C LEU A 3 31.99 41.03 28.18
N LYS A 4 31.32 41.13 27.01
CA LYS A 4 29.90 40.82 26.89
C LYS A 4 29.73 39.31 27.11
N LEU A 5 29.55 38.91 28.37
CA LEU A 5 28.99 37.61 28.72
C LEU A 5 27.57 37.57 28.16
N GLY A 6 27.43 37.02 26.96
CA GLY A 6 26.14 36.76 26.32
C GLY A 6 25.34 35.82 27.21
N ARG A 7 24.51 36.40 28.10
CA ARG A 7 23.48 35.65 28.81
C ARG A 7 22.50 35.15 27.75
N SER A 8 22.65 33.90 27.32
CA SER A 8 21.62 33.22 26.54
C SER A 8 20.34 33.29 27.34
N LYS A 9 19.29 33.93 26.79
CA LYS A 9 17.96 33.92 27.41
C LYS A 9 17.60 32.46 27.75
N PRO A 10 17.11 32.17 28.97
CA PRO A 10 16.60 30.85 29.27
C PRO A 10 15.52 30.50 28.25
N LYS A 11 15.63 29.31 27.63
CA LYS A 11 14.64 28.83 26.67
C LYS A 11 13.29 28.84 27.36
N SER A 12 12.27 29.35 26.67
CA SER A 12 10.92 29.30 27.22
C SER A 12 10.48 27.84 27.30
N LEU A 13 9.64 27.50 28.28
CA LEU A 13 9.03 26.17 28.38
C LEU A 13 8.35 25.75 27.05
N ALA A 14 7.79 26.71 26.32
CA ALA A 14 7.20 26.48 25.01
C ALA A 14 8.24 26.04 23.94
N ASP A 15 9.46 26.57 23.99
CA ASP A 15 10.54 26.17 23.07
C ASP A 15 11.04 24.76 23.36
N GLU A 16 11.10 24.38 24.65
CA GLU A 16 11.45 23.03 25.08
C GLU A 16 10.38 22.02 24.65
N LEU A 17 9.09 22.31 24.90
CA LEU A 17 7.98 21.46 24.47
C LEU A 17 7.91 21.30 22.94
N ARG A 18 8.14 22.39 22.18
CA ARG A 18 8.22 22.32 20.70
C ARG A 18 9.38 21.45 20.22
N SER A 19 10.52 21.51 20.91
CA SER A 19 11.68 20.68 20.54
C SER A 19 11.39 19.19 20.76
N LEU A 20 10.76 18.83 21.88
CA LEU A 20 10.35 17.45 22.16
C LEU A 20 9.31 16.95 21.15
N SER A 21 8.31 17.78 20.84
CA SER A 21 7.29 17.43 19.84
C SER A 21 7.91 17.20 18.45
N LYS A 22 8.87 18.03 18.02
CA LYS A 22 9.58 17.85 16.75
C LYS A 22 10.40 16.56 16.72
N VAL A 23 11.07 16.20 17.82
CA VAL A 23 11.82 14.93 17.91
C VAL A 23 10.86 13.75 17.75
N LYS A 24 9.78 13.72 18.53
CA LYS A 24 8.77 12.65 18.47
C LYS A 24 8.11 12.54 17.09
N GLN A 25 7.77 13.66 16.46
CA GLN A 25 7.25 13.67 15.07
C GLN A 25 8.26 13.14 14.05
N THR A 26 9.56 13.33 14.29
CA THR A 26 10.61 12.85 13.38
C THR A 26 10.81 11.34 13.54
N GLU A 27 10.79 10.83 14.78
CA GLU A 27 10.80 9.40 15.10
C GLU A 27 9.59 8.70 14.48
N GLU A 28 8.38 9.19 14.71
CA GLU A 28 7.15 8.63 14.13
C GLU A 28 7.18 8.64 12.59
N LYS A 29 7.76 9.67 11.97
CA LYS A 29 7.95 9.72 10.52
C LYS A 29 8.95 8.69 10.03
N ALA A 30 10.01 8.42 10.79
CA ALA A 30 11.02 7.43 10.44
C ALA A 30 10.45 6.01 10.57
N GLU A 31 9.70 5.72 11.64
CA GLU A 31 9.01 4.44 11.84
C GLU A 31 7.98 4.17 10.75
N LYS A 32 7.08 5.13 10.49
CA LYS A 32 6.10 5.01 9.39
C LYS A 32 6.75 4.79 8.02
N LYS A 33 7.94 5.34 7.80
CA LYS A 33 8.70 5.10 6.56
C LYS A 33 9.26 3.67 6.49
N LYS A 34 9.76 3.13 7.60
CA LYS A 34 10.25 1.75 7.69
C LYS A 34 9.09 0.76 7.48
N GLU A 35 8.00 0.91 8.21
CA GLU A 35 6.80 0.08 8.05
C GLU A 35 6.27 0.11 6.61
N LYS A 36 6.21 1.31 6.00
CA LYS A 36 5.79 1.45 4.61
C LYS A 36 6.74 0.78 3.62
N ALA A 37 8.04 0.73 3.91
CA ALA A 37 9.02 0.05 3.07
C ALA A 37 8.87 -1.47 3.19
N GLU A 38 8.71 -1.98 4.41
CA GLU A 38 8.48 -3.40 4.69
C GLU A 38 7.19 -3.90 4.02
N MET A 39 6.08 -3.19 4.17
CA MET A 39 4.81 -3.52 3.52
C MET A 39 4.91 -3.55 1.99
N LYS A 40 5.72 -2.64 1.41
CA LYS A 40 5.96 -2.62 -0.04
C LYS A 40 6.79 -3.80 -0.51
N GLU A 41 7.84 -4.17 0.22
CA GLU A 41 8.66 -5.34 -0.13
C GLU A 41 7.84 -6.63 0.00
N LEU A 42 7.05 -6.75 1.06
CA LEU A 42 6.13 -7.88 1.23
C LEU A 42 5.13 -7.98 0.07
N ALA A 43 4.49 -6.87 -0.29
CA ALA A 43 3.56 -6.82 -1.43
C ALA A 43 4.23 -7.19 -2.77
N LYS A 44 5.49 -6.79 -2.99
CA LYS A 44 6.23 -7.17 -4.20
C LYS A 44 6.48 -8.68 -4.27
N ASN A 45 6.80 -9.30 -3.14
CA ASN A 45 7.08 -10.73 -3.05
C ASN A 45 5.80 -11.57 -3.20
N GLU A 46 4.68 -11.07 -2.69
CA GLU A 46 3.39 -11.75 -2.73
C GLU A 46 2.61 -11.53 -4.04
N ALA A 47 2.86 -10.43 -4.75
CA ALA A 47 2.15 -10.12 -6.00
C ALA A 47 2.24 -11.21 -7.09
N PRO A 48 3.39 -11.88 -7.32
CA PRO A 48 3.46 -13.02 -8.24
C PRO A 48 2.51 -14.16 -7.84
N ILE A 49 2.44 -14.50 -6.55
CA ILE A 49 1.57 -15.56 -6.02
C ILE A 49 0.11 -15.20 -6.27
N MET A 50 -0.27 -13.96 -5.94
CA MET A 50 -1.60 -13.45 -6.21
C MET A 50 -1.92 -13.48 -7.71
N PHE A 51 -0.98 -13.10 -8.56
CA PHE A 51 -1.16 -13.11 -10.01
C PHE A 51 -1.35 -14.53 -10.56
N ASP A 52 -0.62 -15.53 -10.05
CA ASP A 52 -0.79 -16.92 -10.48
C ASP A 52 -2.18 -17.47 -10.15
N TYR A 53 -2.74 -17.10 -9.00
CA TYR A 53 -4.14 -17.39 -8.68
C TYR A 53 -5.10 -16.70 -9.67
N LEU A 54 -4.94 -15.38 -9.85
CA LEU A 54 -5.79 -14.60 -10.76
C LEU A 54 -5.70 -15.10 -12.20
N LYS A 55 -4.54 -15.58 -12.64
CA LYS A 55 -4.35 -16.18 -13.96
C LYS A 55 -5.27 -17.39 -14.17
N GLN A 56 -5.49 -18.22 -13.14
CA GLN A 56 -6.44 -19.33 -13.23
C GLN A 56 -7.87 -18.81 -13.42
N GLU A 57 -8.27 -17.80 -12.65
CA GLU A 57 -9.58 -17.14 -12.77
C GLU A 57 -9.79 -16.51 -14.15
N PHE A 58 -8.75 -15.87 -14.71
CA PHE A 58 -8.79 -15.30 -16.06
C PHE A 58 -9.02 -16.38 -17.11
N VAL A 59 -8.30 -17.52 -17.02
CA VAL A 59 -8.49 -18.65 -17.93
C VAL A 59 -9.91 -19.23 -17.81
N ILE A 60 -10.45 -19.36 -16.60
CA ILE A 60 -11.82 -19.83 -16.38
C ILE A 60 -12.83 -18.87 -17.01
N SER A 61 -12.63 -17.56 -16.84
CA SER A 61 -13.51 -16.53 -17.42
C SER A 61 -13.45 -16.52 -18.95
N ALA A 62 -12.24 -16.62 -19.52
CA ALA A 62 -12.02 -16.68 -20.96
C ALA A 62 -12.66 -17.93 -21.60
N LYS A 63 -12.60 -19.08 -20.94
CA LYS A 63 -13.31 -20.31 -21.38
C LYS A 63 -14.83 -20.14 -21.43
N LYS A 64 -15.38 -19.17 -20.70
CA LYS A 64 -16.81 -18.80 -20.74
C LYS A 64 -17.12 -17.73 -21.80
N GLY A 65 -16.16 -17.39 -22.67
CA GLY A 65 -16.31 -16.38 -23.71
C GLY A 65 -16.23 -14.94 -23.22
N ARG A 66 -15.75 -14.69 -22.00
CA ARG A 66 -15.60 -13.33 -21.45
C ARG A 66 -14.21 -12.77 -21.74
N ASP A 67 -14.12 -11.47 -21.95
CA ASP A 67 -12.88 -10.72 -22.12
C ASP A 67 -12.43 -10.00 -20.84
N TYR A 68 -13.09 -10.30 -19.71
CA TYR A 68 -12.85 -9.68 -18.42
C TYR A 68 -13.08 -10.61 -17.22
N TRP A 69 -12.54 -10.20 -16.07
CA TRP A 69 -12.84 -10.75 -14.75
C TRP A 69 -12.97 -9.62 -13.73
N ILE A 70 -13.82 -9.81 -12.73
CA ILE A 70 -14.19 -8.78 -11.75
C ILE A 70 -14.33 -9.41 -10.37
N CYS A 71 -13.84 -8.73 -9.34
CA CYS A 71 -14.06 -9.10 -7.94
C CYS A 71 -14.14 -7.87 -7.05
N ASN A 72 -14.82 -7.97 -5.91
CA ASN A 72 -14.80 -6.93 -4.89
C ASN A 72 -13.64 -7.12 -3.90
N SER A 73 -13.45 -6.14 -3.01
CA SER A 73 -12.38 -6.11 -2.02
C SER A 73 -12.43 -7.28 -1.06
N ASP A 74 -13.62 -7.74 -0.72
CA ASP A 74 -13.81 -8.85 0.21
C ASP A 74 -13.37 -10.17 -0.41
N TYR A 75 -13.72 -10.38 -1.68
CA TYR A 75 -13.26 -11.54 -2.43
C TYR A 75 -11.74 -11.50 -2.63
N PHE A 76 -11.18 -10.31 -2.92
CA PHE A 76 -9.74 -10.12 -3.03
C PHE A 76 -9.02 -10.51 -1.72
N LYS A 77 -9.51 -10.03 -0.57
CA LYS A 77 -9.00 -10.41 0.76
C LYS A 77 -9.17 -11.90 1.05
N LYS A 78 -10.26 -12.53 0.63
CA LYS A 78 -10.44 -13.99 0.75
C LYS A 78 -9.37 -14.76 -0.02
N ILE A 79 -8.99 -14.31 -1.22
CA ILE A 79 -7.89 -14.92 -1.97
C ILE A 79 -6.57 -14.75 -1.21
N MET A 80 -6.32 -13.57 -0.64
CA MET A 80 -5.12 -13.30 0.16
C MET A 80 -5.00 -14.27 1.34
N VAL A 81 -6.07 -14.38 2.15
CA VAL A 81 -6.10 -15.32 3.29
C VAL A 81 -5.89 -16.76 2.84
N ARG A 82 -6.53 -17.18 1.74
CA ARG A 82 -6.42 -18.54 1.20
C ARG A 82 -5.00 -18.88 0.73
N ASN A 83 -4.25 -17.89 0.26
CA ASN A 83 -2.88 -18.06 -0.23
C ASN A 83 -1.83 -17.60 0.81
N SER A 84 -2.22 -17.40 2.08
CA SER A 84 -1.35 -16.95 3.15
C SER A 84 -0.56 -15.67 2.80
N LEU A 85 -1.23 -14.72 2.15
CA LEU A 85 -0.68 -13.41 1.82
C LEU A 85 -0.95 -12.44 2.97
N HIS A 86 0.09 -11.78 3.45
CA HIS A 86 0.08 -10.95 4.66
C HIS A 86 0.26 -9.46 4.37
N SER A 87 0.58 -9.08 3.12
CA SER A 87 0.64 -7.69 2.72
C SER A 87 -0.72 -6.99 2.81
N ASP A 88 -0.68 -5.68 2.92
CA ASP A 88 -1.88 -4.87 2.79
C ASP A 88 -2.45 -4.93 1.36
N ALA A 89 -3.77 -5.05 1.25
CA ALA A 89 -4.46 -5.30 -0.02
C ALA A 89 -4.21 -4.21 -1.06
N ASP A 90 -4.08 -2.95 -0.64
CA ASP A 90 -3.84 -1.83 -1.57
C ASP A 90 -2.42 -1.85 -2.11
N TYR A 91 -1.43 -2.19 -1.28
CA TYR A 91 -0.05 -2.37 -1.73
C TYR A 91 0.07 -3.59 -2.64
N LEU A 92 -0.57 -4.71 -2.29
CA LEU A 92 -0.57 -5.91 -3.12
C LEU A 92 -1.21 -5.64 -4.48
N TYR A 93 -2.39 -5.03 -4.51
CA TYR A 93 -3.07 -4.70 -5.76
C TYR A 93 -2.23 -3.78 -6.66
N LYS A 94 -1.49 -2.81 -6.09
CA LYS A 94 -0.57 -1.95 -6.85
C LYS A 94 0.55 -2.74 -7.53
N GLU A 95 1.12 -3.72 -6.86
CA GLU A 95 2.17 -4.57 -7.44
C GLU A 95 1.59 -5.56 -8.45
N VAL A 96 0.45 -6.19 -8.16
CA VAL A 96 -0.30 -7.05 -9.11
C VAL A 96 -0.65 -6.29 -10.38
N LYS A 97 -1.10 -5.03 -10.26
CA LYS A 97 -1.38 -4.14 -11.41
C LYS A 97 -0.17 -3.97 -12.33
N LYS A 98 1.05 -3.92 -11.80
CA LYS A 98 2.27 -3.86 -12.63
C LYS A 98 2.49 -5.17 -13.38
N ILE A 99 2.25 -6.32 -12.74
CA ILE A 99 2.36 -7.64 -13.37
C ILE A 99 1.29 -7.77 -14.48
N CYS A 100 0.05 -7.39 -14.21
CA CYS A 100 -1.02 -7.34 -15.21
C CYS A 100 -0.65 -6.49 -16.42
N LYS A 101 -0.11 -5.28 -16.20
CA LYS A 101 0.34 -4.40 -17.28
C LYS A 101 1.39 -5.04 -18.18
N ARG A 102 2.38 -5.75 -17.60
CA ARG A 102 3.40 -6.50 -18.36
C ARG A 102 2.79 -7.61 -19.21
N ASN A 103 1.70 -8.20 -18.75
CA ASN A 103 0.95 -9.26 -19.45
C ASN A 103 -0.18 -8.71 -20.34
N LYS A 104 -0.21 -7.41 -20.64
CA LYS A 104 -1.25 -6.74 -21.45
C LYS A 104 -2.67 -6.86 -20.88
N ILE A 105 -2.81 -7.05 -19.58
CA ILE A 105 -4.09 -7.06 -18.86
C ILE A 105 -4.34 -5.65 -18.30
N ARG A 106 -5.44 -5.01 -18.74
CA ARG A 106 -5.87 -3.70 -18.23
C ARG A 106 -6.59 -3.88 -16.89
N THR A 107 -6.31 -3.01 -15.94
CA THR A 107 -6.87 -3.10 -14.58
C THR A 107 -7.55 -1.79 -14.15
N TYR A 108 -8.71 -1.88 -13.53
CA TYR A 108 -9.43 -0.74 -12.93
C TYR A 108 -9.85 -1.08 -11.50
N SER A 109 -9.82 -0.07 -10.62
CA SER A 109 -10.39 -0.15 -9.28
C SER A 109 -11.41 0.98 -9.13
N ILE A 110 -12.61 0.66 -8.68
CA ILE A 110 -13.69 1.62 -8.41
C ILE A 110 -14.08 1.46 -6.96
N VAL A 111 -14.07 2.55 -6.19
CA VAL A 111 -14.61 2.56 -4.83
C VAL A 111 -16.11 2.78 -4.94
N GLU A 112 -16.88 1.84 -4.43
CA GLU A 112 -18.34 1.90 -4.38
C GLU A 112 -18.80 2.71 -3.14
N TRP A 113 -20.08 3.08 -3.13
CA TRP A 113 -20.67 3.95 -2.09
C TRP A 113 -20.69 3.31 -0.71
N ASP A 114 -20.56 1.99 -0.64
CA ASP A 114 -20.51 1.14 0.55
C ASP A 114 -19.08 0.85 1.01
N GLU A 115 -18.10 1.63 0.53
CA GLU A 115 -16.66 1.50 0.81
C GLU A 115 -16.02 0.20 0.27
N HIS A 116 -16.77 -0.63 -0.46
CA HIS A 116 -16.18 -1.78 -1.14
C HIS A 116 -15.45 -1.33 -2.40
N THR A 117 -14.25 -1.86 -2.61
CA THR A 117 -13.49 -1.60 -3.84
C THR A 117 -13.70 -2.72 -4.83
N THR A 118 -14.19 -2.40 -6.01
CA THR A 118 -14.35 -3.34 -7.12
C THR A 118 -13.15 -3.30 -8.04
N TYR A 119 -12.48 -4.44 -8.19
CA TYR A 119 -11.34 -4.67 -9.06
C TYR A 119 -11.79 -5.32 -10.37
N LYS A 120 -11.42 -4.73 -11.50
CA LYS A 120 -11.75 -5.22 -12.85
C LYS A 120 -10.47 -5.45 -13.65
N PHE A 121 -10.44 -6.55 -14.39
CA PHE A 121 -9.32 -7.01 -15.20
C PHE A 121 -9.82 -7.34 -16.60
N TYR A 122 -9.21 -6.77 -17.64
CA TYR A 122 -9.63 -6.91 -19.04
C TYR A 122 -8.44 -7.34 -19.92
N TRP A 123 -8.69 -8.20 -20.90
CA TRP A 123 -7.67 -8.73 -21.83
C TRP A 123 -8.07 -8.61 -23.31
N ASN A 124 -8.92 -7.62 -23.61
CA ASN A 124 -9.23 -7.15 -24.97
C ASN A 124 -8.25 -6.04 -25.41
#